data_AF-A0A1R4FGU5-F1
#
_entry.id   AF-A0A1R4FGU5-F1
#
_cell.length_a   1.000
_cell.length_b   1.000
_cell.length_c   1.000
_cell.angle_alpha   90.00
_cell.angle_beta   90.00
_cell.angle_gamma   90.00
#
_symmetry.space_group_name_H-M   'P 1'
#
loop_
_entity.id
_entity.type
_entity.pdbx_description
1 polymer ?
#
loop_
_entity_poly.entity_id
_entity_poly.type
_entity_poly.pdbx_seq_one_letter_code
_entity_poly.pdbx_strand_id
1 'polypeptide(L)'
;MSALRSDARPDNGAADVRLMKRKAVITVEYEVEDYLGAKAQESRIRRALADLSPDFDRIDIRFADRRPRSSPRAPAPKRSWPRD
;
A
#
# COMPACT_ATOMS: atom_id res chain seq x y z
N MET A 1 56.64 16.14 26.98
CA MET A 1 56.79 15.48 25.67
C MET A 1 55.58 14.58 25.45
N SER A 2 54.95 14.76 24.29
CA SER A 2 54.07 13.88 23.47
C SER A 2 53.19 12.85 24.20
N ALA A 3 51.87 13.04 24.32
CA ALA A 3 50.83 12.90 23.29
C ALA A 3 50.64 11.46 22.80
N LEU A 4 49.45 10.90 23.04
CA LEU A 4 48.69 10.03 22.13
C LEU A 4 47.30 9.80 22.79
N ARG A 5 46.44 10.82 22.68
CA ARG A 5 45.00 10.59 22.81
C ARG A 5 44.58 9.96 21.50
N SER A 6 44.29 8.66 21.52
CA SER A 6 43.65 7.99 20.40
C SER A 6 42.24 8.57 20.26
N ASP A 7 42.10 9.50 19.32
CA ASP A 7 40.82 9.93 18.77
C ASP A 7 40.15 8.69 18.13
N ALA A 8 39.34 7.99 18.93
CA ALA A 8 38.27 7.17 18.37
C ALA A 8 37.26 8.13 17.74
N ARG A 9 37.46 8.47 16.47
CA ARG A 9 36.45 9.15 15.67
C ARG A 9 35.18 8.29 15.71
N PRO A 10 34.03 8.81 16.14
CA PRO A 10 32.78 8.11 15.93
C PRO A 10 32.57 7.98 14.42
N ASP A 11 32.25 6.76 14.04
CA ASP A 11 31.77 6.28 12.76
C ASP A 11 30.80 7.27 12.10
N ASN A 12 31.31 8.08 11.17
CA ASN A 12 30.52 8.99 10.34
C ASN A 12 29.99 8.31 9.07
N GLY A 13 30.07 6.98 8.95
CA GLY A 13 29.52 6.23 7.80
C GLY A 13 28.01 5.99 7.88
N ALA A 14 27.39 6.14 9.05
CA ALA A 14 25.97 5.87 9.26
C ALA A 14 25.04 7.08 8.98
N ALA A 15 25.59 8.26 8.68
CA ALA A 15 24.81 9.48 8.53
C ALA A 15 24.16 9.65 7.14
N ASP A 16 24.63 8.93 6.12
CA ASP A 16 24.23 9.16 4.72
C ASP A 16 23.08 8.26 4.22
N VAL A 17 22.74 7.20 4.98
CA VAL A 17 21.69 6.23 4.60
C VAL A 17 20.27 6.82 4.73
N ARG A 18 20.12 7.96 5.41
CA ARG A 18 18.82 8.64 5.63
C ARG A 18 18.45 9.69 4.58
N LEU A 19 19.17 9.77 3.45
CA LEU A 19 18.90 10.79 2.42
C LEU A 19 17.70 10.52 1.52
N MET A 20 17.23 9.26 1.42
CA MET A 20 16.12 8.92 0.54
C MET A 20 14.83 8.70 1.32
N LYS A 21 13.83 9.57 1.07
CA LYS A 21 12.45 9.31 1.49
C LYS A 21 11.88 8.15 0.67
N ARG A 22 11.64 7.01 1.30
CA ARG A 22 11.16 5.77 0.69
C ARG A 22 9.65 5.65 0.91
N LYS A 23 8.89 5.68 -0.19
CA LYS A 23 7.44 5.46 -0.18
C LYS A 23 7.11 4.16 -0.94
N ALA A 24 6.34 3.28 -0.32
CA ALA A 24 5.74 2.11 -0.97
C ALA A 24 4.22 2.26 -1.09
N VAL A 25 3.67 1.75 -2.19
CA VAL A 25 2.23 1.55 -2.37
C VAL A 25 2.03 0.08 -2.69
N ILE A 26 1.26 -0.62 -1.86
CA ILE A 26 0.98 -2.05 -2.04
C ILE A 26 -0.51 -2.19 -2.31
N THR A 27 -0.85 -2.68 -3.49
CA THR A 27 -2.23 -3.02 -3.86
C THR A 27 -2.41 -4.52 -3.75
N VAL A 28 -3.33 -4.93 -2.88
CA VAL A 28 -3.75 -6.31 -2.71
C VAL A 28 -5.07 -6.49 -3.45
N GLU A 29 -5.01 -7.24 -4.53
CA GLU A 29 -6.18 -7.59 -5.33
C GLU A 29 -6.68 -8.97 -4.95
N TYR A 30 -7.99 -9.12 -4.77
CA TYR A 30 -8.63 -10.38 -4.40
C TYR A 30 -10.02 -10.47 -4.99
N GLU A 31 -10.55 -11.69 -5.07
CA GLU A 31 -11.94 -11.94 -5.42
C GLU A 31 -12.68 -12.37 -4.14
N VAL A 32 -13.65 -11.57 -3.70
CA VAL A 32 -14.33 -11.78 -2.41
C VAL A 32 -15.52 -12.70 -2.57
N GLU A 33 -15.45 -13.97 -2.18
CA GLU A 33 -16.68 -14.77 -2.03
C GLU A 33 -17.52 -14.34 -0.82
N ASP A 34 -16.86 -14.11 0.31
CA ASP A 34 -17.45 -13.63 1.56
C ASP A 34 -16.72 -12.37 2.06
N TYR A 35 -17.49 -11.29 2.24
CA TYR A 35 -16.99 -9.99 2.69
C TYR A 35 -16.40 -10.04 4.10
N LEU A 36 -16.99 -10.81 5.01
CA LEU A 36 -16.52 -10.89 6.39
C LEU A 36 -15.20 -11.67 6.46
N GLY A 37 -15.10 -12.79 5.76
CA GLY A 37 -13.85 -13.53 5.56
C GLY A 37 -12.76 -12.67 4.95
N ALA A 38 -13.09 -11.87 3.92
CA ALA A 38 -12.13 -10.95 3.31
C ALA A 38 -11.61 -9.91 4.30
N LYS A 39 -12.47 -9.31 5.13
CA LYS A 39 -12.04 -8.33 6.15
C LYS A 39 -11.08 -8.90 7.20
N ALA A 40 -11.30 -10.15 7.61
CA ALA A 40 -10.36 -10.84 8.50
C ALA A 40 -8.99 -11.05 7.82
N GLN A 41 -8.99 -11.42 6.54
CA GLN A 41 -7.75 -11.56 5.76
C GLN A 41 -7.04 -10.23 5.52
N GLU A 42 -7.76 -9.14 5.22
CA GLU A 42 -7.18 -7.79 5.11
C GLU A 42 -6.41 -7.41 6.39
N SER A 43 -7.00 -7.69 7.55
CA SER A 43 -6.39 -7.40 8.85
C SER A 43 -5.11 -8.22 9.07
N ARG A 44 -5.11 -9.49 8.66
CA ARG A 44 -3.93 -10.36 8.72
C ARG A 44 -2.82 -9.87 7.78
N ILE A 45 -3.19 -9.48 6.56
CA ILE A 45 -2.25 -8.96 5.55
C ILE A 45 -1.64 -7.64 6.01
N ARG A 46 -2.43 -6.72 6.59
CA ARG A 46 -1.90 -5.48 7.19
C ARG A 46 -0.85 -5.76 8.26
N ARG A 47 -1.07 -6.75 9.12
CA ARG A 47 -0.09 -7.14 10.15
C ARG A 47 1.19 -7.69 9.53
N ALA A 48 1.09 -8.59 8.55
CA ALA A 48 2.26 -9.14 7.87
C ALA A 48 3.07 -8.06 7.12
N LEU A 49 2.39 -7.05 6.56
CA LEU A 49 3.04 -5.94 5.86
C LEU A 49 3.54 -4.85 6.81
N ALA A 50 3.13 -4.84 8.09
CA ALA A 50 3.64 -3.90 9.08
C ALA A 50 5.13 -4.15 9.36
N ASP A 51 5.60 -5.38 9.20
CA ASP A 51 7.01 -5.74 9.35
C ASP A 51 7.92 -5.06 8.30
N LEU A 52 7.35 -4.61 7.18
CA LEU A 52 8.08 -3.83 6.16
C LEU A 52 8.20 -2.33 6.55
N SER A 53 7.46 -1.87 7.57
CA SER A 53 7.43 -0.46 7.96
C SER A 53 8.80 0.16 8.32
N PRO A 54 9.79 -0.56 8.88
CA PRO A 54 11.10 0.02 9.18
C PRO A 54 11.89 0.45 7.93
N ASP A 55 11.60 -0.14 6.77
CA ASP A 55 12.30 0.12 5.52
C ASP A 55 11.71 1.27 4.70
N PHE A 56 10.55 1.78 5.09
CA PHE A 56 9.84 2.82 4.36
C PHE A 56 9.36 3.92 5.30
N ASP A 57 9.52 5.17 4.88
CA ASP A 57 8.95 6.32 5.60
C ASP A 57 7.42 6.32 5.53
N ARG A 58 6.86 5.69 4.48
CA ARG A 58 5.42 5.56 4.28
C ARG A 58 5.06 4.33 3.47
N ILE A 59 4.12 3.55 3.99
CA ILE A 59 3.49 2.43 3.28
C ILE A 59 1.97 2.71 3.18
N ASP A 60 1.47 2.87 1.95
CA ASP A 60 0.03 2.94 1.69
C ASP A 60 -0.45 1.56 1.20
N ILE A 61 -1.26 0.84 2.00
CA ILE A 61 -1.84 -0.47 1.63
C ILE A 61 -3.26 -0.27 1.11
N ARG A 62 -3.55 -0.79 -0.08
CA ARG A 62 -4.85 -0.72 -0.74
C ARG A 62 -5.41 -2.11 -0.96
N PHE A 63 -6.70 -2.28 -0.68
CA PHE A 63 -7.43 -3.52 -0.89
C PHE A 63 -8.44 -3.30 -2.01
N ALA A 64 -8.39 -4.13 -3.04
CA ALA A 64 -9.25 -4.01 -4.22
C ALA A 64 -9.91 -5.34 -4.56
N ASP A 65 -11.25 -5.34 -4.53
CA ASP A 65 -12.05 -6.45 -5.05
C ASP A 65 -12.05 -6.41 -6.59
N ARG A 66 -11.59 -7.48 -7.23
CA ARG A 66 -11.52 -7.59 -8.71
C ARG A 66 -12.83 -7.98 -9.35
N ARG A 67 -13.89 -8.28 -8.57
CA ARG A 67 -15.16 -8.69 -9.14
C ARG A 67 -15.64 -7.67 -10.18
N PRO A 68 -15.95 -8.12 -11.41
CA PRO A 68 -16.52 -7.23 -12.41
C PRO A 68 -17.80 -6.64 -11.84
N ARG A 69 -17.86 -5.31 -11.70
CA ARG A 69 -19.07 -4.58 -11.33
C ARG A 69 -20.04 -4.64 -12.51
N SER A 70 -20.57 -5.80 -12.82
CA SER A 70 -21.65 -5.95 -13.78
C SER A 70 -22.94 -5.48 -13.12
N SER A 71 -23.11 -4.17 -12.94
CA SER A 71 -24.45 -3.60 -12.94
C SER A 71 -24.85 -3.55 -14.41
N PRO A 72 -25.83 -4.35 -14.87
CA PRO A 72 -26.34 -4.20 -16.23
C PRO A 72 -26.74 -2.75 -16.41
N ARG A 73 -26.21 -2.08 -17.44
CA ARG A 73 -26.69 -0.76 -17.83
C ARG A 73 -28.19 -0.88 -18.05
N ALA A 74 -28.98 -0.09 -17.31
CA ALA A 74 -30.43 -0.09 -17.49
C ALA A 74 -30.74 0.10 -18.99
N PRO A 75 -31.65 -0.72 -19.56
CA PRO A 75 -32.00 -0.59 -20.96
C PRO A 75 -32.50 0.84 -21.22
N ALA A 76 -32.14 1.39 -22.38
CA ALA A 76 -32.67 2.69 -22.79
C ALA A 76 -34.20 2.63 -22.77
N PRO A 77 -34.90 3.64 -22.23
CA PRO A 77 -36.35 3.65 -22.21
C PRO A 77 -36.88 3.52 -23.64
N LYS A 78 -37.88 2.65 -23.84
CA LYS A 78 -38.56 2.52 -25.13
C LYS A 78 -39.21 3.87 -25.45
N ARG A 79 -38.72 4.53 -26.49
CA ARG A 79 -39.25 5.81 -26.96
C ARG A 79 -40.65 5.55 -27.53
N SER A 80 -41.69 6.02 -26.85
CA SER A 80 -43.10 5.83 -27.23
C SER A 80 -43.62 6.84 -28.25
N TRP A 81 -42.80 7.84 -28.60
CA TRP A 81 -43.24 8.94 -29.47
C TRP A 81 -42.87 8.65 -30.92
N PRO A 82 -43.84 8.75 -31.86
CA PRO A 82 -43.55 8.69 -33.28
C PRO A 82 -42.62 9.86 -33.62
N ARG A 83 -41.64 9.59 -34.49
CA ARG A 83 -40.82 10.64 -35.08
C ARG A 83 -41.68 11.20 -36.22
N ASP A 84 -42.33 12.33 -35.97
CA ASP A 84 -42.95 13.14 -37.02
C ASP A 84 -41.95 13.43 -38.15
#